data_AF-A0A963JMM4-F1
#
_entry.id   AF-A0A963JMM4-F1
#
_cell.length_a   1.000
_cell.length_b   1.000
_cell.length_c   1.000
_cell.angle_alpha   90.00
_cell.angle_beta   90.00
_cell.angle_gamma   90.00
#
_symmetry.space_group_name_H-M   'P 1'
#
loop_
_entity.id
_entity.type
_entity.pdbx_description
1 polymer ?
#
loop_
_entity_poly.entity_id
_entity_poly.type
_entity_poly.pdbx_seq_one_letter_code
_entity_poly.pdbx_strand_id
1 'polypeptide(L)'
;MDEKLIDSEVKAEEVTMPDISPVDECIDHGREILATQLGFVKDKNYDFAPEFRDMTTQLYLFGVMWKYAEGLKNVENPRETAFIAIETMLERDGMRPKDIVKRVEFLKKMSRMKDGSNALAVAIGYDSNPDDQSLVEVFEHYVDDVRVSGAFWRLYDRGKKTMLYGGLFVAFVVIWFVTLFMPGNTTIAILAAGLISAALFVIPVFLIGLLIYHFKMKKQSNLHEK
;
A
#
# COMPACT_ATOMS: atom_id res chain seq x y z
N MET A 1 -11.29 -54.87 -59.17
CA MET A 1 -10.21 -55.41 -58.30
C MET A 1 -9.17 -54.31 -58.20
N ASP A 2 -9.45 -53.18 -57.54
CA ASP A 2 -9.86 -53.01 -56.14
C ASP A 2 -8.89 -53.69 -55.18
N GLU A 3 -7.88 -52.95 -54.77
CA GLU A 3 -7.35 -53.04 -53.41
C GLU A 3 -6.98 -51.64 -52.92
N LYS A 4 -7.56 -51.32 -51.76
CA LYS A 4 -7.58 -50.04 -51.03
C LYS A 4 -6.51 -50.11 -49.93
N LEU A 5 -6.35 -49.01 -49.16
CA LEU A 5 -5.68 -48.88 -47.83
C LEU A 5 -4.17 -48.47 -47.91
N ILE A 6 -3.61 -47.46 -47.22
CA ILE A 6 -4.07 -46.55 -46.15
C ILE A 6 -3.26 -45.23 -46.24
N ASP A 7 -3.98 -44.16 -45.98
CA ASP A 7 -3.59 -42.83 -45.53
C ASP A 7 -2.52 -42.79 -44.40
N SER A 8 -1.56 -41.88 -44.50
CA SER A 8 -0.89 -41.31 -43.33
C SER A 8 -0.43 -39.90 -43.67
N GLU A 9 -1.41 -39.02 -43.83
CA GLU A 9 -1.25 -37.58 -43.66
C GLU A 9 -0.67 -37.32 -42.24
N VAL A 10 0.65 -37.12 -42.16
CA VAL A 10 1.33 -36.62 -40.97
C VAL A 10 0.87 -35.17 -40.79
N LYS A 11 -0.25 -35.03 -40.08
CA LYS A 11 -0.73 -33.76 -39.56
C LYS A 11 0.30 -33.31 -38.53
N ALA A 12 1.17 -32.38 -38.92
CA ALA A 12 1.97 -31.63 -37.99
C ALA A 12 1.00 -30.99 -36.99
N GLU A 13 1.06 -31.43 -35.74
CA GLU A 13 0.45 -30.73 -34.62
C GLU A 13 1.08 -29.34 -34.59
N GLU A 14 0.31 -28.38 -35.10
CA GLU A 14 0.49 -26.97 -34.83
C GLU A 14 0.43 -26.83 -33.30
N VAL A 15 1.60 -26.68 -32.68
CA VAL A 15 1.72 -26.35 -31.27
C VAL A 15 1.03 -25.00 -31.09
N THR A 16 -0.23 -25.06 -30.70
CA THR A 16 -0.98 -23.89 -30.23
C THR A 16 -0.29 -23.39 -28.98
N MET A 17 0.66 -22.48 -29.17
CA MET A 17 1.09 -21.59 -28.10
C MET A 17 -0.21 -20.98 -27.55
N PRO A 18 -0.47 -21.06 -26.24
CA PRO A 18 -1.63 -20.38 -25.67
C PRO A 18 -1.54 -18.92 -26.09
N ASP A 19 -2.64 -18.38 -26.60
CA ASP A 19 -2.80 -16.97 -26.92
C ASP A 19 -2.83 -16.20 -25.58
N ILE A 20 -1.66 -16.07 -24.96
CA ILE A 20 -1.48 -15.39 -23.68
C ILE A 20 -1.72 -13.92 -23.96
N SER A 21 -2.73 -13.35 -23.31
CA SER A 21 -3.03 -11.92 -23.44
C SER A 21 -1.78 -11.10 -23.07
N PRO A 22 -1.49 -9.97 -23.74
CA PRO A 22 -0.39 -9.08 -23.35
C PRO A 22 -0.41 -8.69 -21.86
N VAL A 23 -1.60 -8.67 -21.26
CA VAL A 23 -1.82 -8.46 -19.82
C VAL A 23 -1.24 -9.60 -18.99
N ASP A 24 -1.44 -10.85 -19.40
CA ASP A 24 -0.94 -12.03 -18.72
C ASP A 24 0.58 -12.13 -18.81
N GLU A 25 1.16 -11.81 -19.98
CA GLU A 25 2.61 -11.74 -20.13
C GLU A 25 3.22 -10.68 -19.18
N CYS A 26 2.58 -9.52 -19.03
CA CYS A 26 3.02 -8.50 -18.08
C CYS A 26 2.93 -8.99 -16.63
N ILE A 27 1.87 -9.73 -16.27
CA ILE A 27 1.70 -10.29 -14.93
C ILE A 27 2.81 -11.29 -14.62
N ASP A 28 3.08 -12.21 -15.53
CA ASP A 28 4.08 -13.25 -15.34
C ASP A 28 5.49 -12.65 -15.20
N HIS A 29 5.85 -11.72 -16.10
CA HIS A 29 7.13 -11.02 -16.03
C HIS A 29 7.28 -10.20 -14.74
N GLY A 30 6.22 -9.47 -14.35
CA GLY A 30 6.22 -8.70 -13.11
C GLY A 30 6.38 -9.60 -11.87
N ARG A 31 5.71 -10.76 -11.83
CA ARG A 31 5.80 -11.72 -10.72
C ARG A 31 7.19 -12.34 -10.62
N GLU A 32 7.82 -12.64 -11.76
CA GLU A 32 9.20 -13.15 -11.81
C GLU A 32 10.17 -12.15 -11.18
N ILE A 33 10.17 -10.90 -11.65
CA ILE A 33 11.04 -9.85 -11.10
C ILE A 33 10.74 -9.62 -9.62
N LEU A 34 9.46 -9.55 -9.24
CA LEU A 34 9.06 -9.34 -7.85
C LEU A 34 9.59 -10.46 -6.94
N ALA A 35 9.56 -11.72 -7.39
CA ALA A 35 10.05 -12.85 -6.60
C ALA A 35 11.56 -12.71 -6.31
N THR A 36 12.36 -12.35 -7.31
CA THR A 36 13.80 -12.13 -7.16
C THR A 36 14.09 -10.94 -6.23
N GLN A 37 13.43 -9.80 -6.47
CA GLN A 37 13.59 -8.59 -5.66
C GLN A 37 13.17 -8.79 -4.20
N LEU A 38 12.08 -9.53 -3.94
CA LEU A 38 11.66 -9.84 -2.57
C LEU A 38 12.69 -10.72 -1.83
N GLY A 39 13.47 -11.53 -2.56
CA GLY A 39 14.63 -12.23 -2.02
C GLY A 39 15.65 -11.25 -1.43
N PHE A 40 16.10 -10.29 -2.23
CA PHE A 40 17.09 -9.29 -1.80
C PHE A 40 16.57 -8.38 -0.67
N VAL A 41 15.30 -8.00 -0.70
CA VAL A 41 14.68 -7.17 0.34
C VAL A 41 14.57 -7.92 1.68
N LYS A 42 14.33 -9.24 1.66
CA LYS A 42 14.19 -10.04 2.87
C LYS A 42 15.47 -10.04 3.71
N ASP A 43 16.63 -10.03 3.05
CA ASP A 43 17.94 -10.04 3.71
C ASP A 43 18.24 -8.75 4.48
N LYS A 44 17.58 -7.64 4.14
CA LYS A 44 17.79 -6.32 4.74
C LYS A 44 16.92 -6.06 5.98
N ASN A 45 15.87 -6.85 6.21
CA ASN A 45 14.99 -6.78 7.38
C ASN A 45 14.42 -5.37 7.68
N TYR A 46 13.90 -4.68 6.66
CA TYR A 46 13.32 -3.34 6.82
C TYR A 46 12.08 -3.33 7.72
N ASP A 47 12.06 -2.41 8.70
CA ASP A 47 10.91 -2.16 9.58
C ASP A 47 10.05 -1.01 9.03
N PHE A 48 9.28 -1.28 7.98
CA PHE A 48 8.30 -0.35 7.40
C PHE A 48 6.86 -0.68 7.82
N ALA A 49 6.00 0.33 7.75
CA ALA A 49 4.56 0.13 7.86
C ALA A 49 4.08 -0.85 6.77
N PRO A 50 3.23 -1.85 7.09
CA PRO A 50 2.78 -2.85 6.12
C PRO A 50 2.12 -2.23 4.88
N GLU A 51 1.28 -1.22 5.07
CA GLU A 51 0.59 -0.52 3.99
C GLU A 51 1.55 0.24 3.08
N PHE A 52 2.60 0.85 3.66
CA PHE A 52 3.63 1.53 2.88
C PHE A 52 4.41 0.54 2.03
N ARG A 53 4.85 -0.56 2.63
CA ARG A 53 5.60 -1.61 1.94
C ARG A 53 4.81 -2.16 0.74
N ASP A 54 3.53 -2.49 0.96
CA ASP A 54 2.66 -3.04 -0.08
C ASP A 54 2.40 -2.04 -1.21
N MET A 55 2.09 -0.78 -0.88
CA MET A 55 1.87 0.27 -1.89
C MET A 55 3.14 0.55 -2.72
N THR A 56 4.29 0.69 -2.06
CA THR A 56 5.57 0.97 -2.74
C THR A 56 5.96 -0.18 -3.66
N THR A 57 5.74 -1.42 -3.22
CA THR A 57 5.97 -2.62 -4.04
C THR A 57 5.05 -2.64 -5.26
N GLN A 58 3.78 -2.27 -5.12
CA GLN A 58 2.84 -2.21 -6.24
C GLN A 58 3.15 -1.09 -7.24
N LEU A 59 3.62 0.06 -6.76
CA LEU A 59 4.09 1.14 -7.64
C LEU A 59 5.37 0.75 -8.40
N TYR A 60 6.29 0.07 -7.72
CA TYR A 60 7.46 -0.52 -8.34
C TYR A 60 7.07 -1.51 -9.44
N LEU A 61 6.20 -2.47 -9.10
CA LEU A 61 5.72 -3.48 -10.03
C LEU A 61 5.00 -2.90 -11.24
N PHE A 62 4.23 -1.82 -11.05
CA PHE A 62 3.64 -1.09 -12.16
C PHE A 62 4.69 -0.53 -13.12
N GLY A 63 5.80 0.01 -12.62
CA GLY A 63 6.93 0.47 -13.46
C GLY A 63 7.52 -0.66 -14.29
N VAL A 64 7.76 -1.81 -13.66
CA VAL A 64 8.27 -3.04 -14.30
C VAL A 64 7.35 -3.47 -15.45
N MET A 65 6.05 -3.62 -15.15
CA MET A 65 5.05 -4.07 -16.12
C MET A 65 4.89 -3.07 -17.26
N TRP A 66 4.98 -1.76 -16.98
CA TRP A 66 4.92 -0.73 -18.01
C TRP A 66 6.11 -0.85 -18.96
N LYS A 67 7.34 -1.01 -18.45
CA LYS A 67 8.51 -1.18 -19.31
C LYS A 67 8.38 -2.40 -20.22
N TYR A 68 7.93 -3.52 -19.66
CA TYR A 68 7.73 -4.75 -20.42
C TYR A 68 6.63 -4.60 -21.49
N ALA A 69 5.52 -3.95 -21.15
CA ALA A 69 4.40 -3.71 -22.07
C ALA A 69 4.81 -2.87 -23.30
N GLU A 70 5.81 -1.98 -23.18
CA GLU A 70 6.35 -1.22 -24.32
C GLU A 70 7.08 -2.09 -25.35
N GLY A 71 7.55 -3.28 -24.94
CA GLY A 71 8.20 -4.24 -25.82
C GLY A 71 7.23 -5.17 -26.57
N LEU A 72 5.94 -5.17 -26.22
CA LEU A 72 4.94 -6.09 -26.78
C LEU A 72 4.34 -5.55 -28.08
N LYS A 73 4.19 -6.42 -29.09
CA LYS A 73 3.79 -6.01 -30.46
C LYS A 73 2.29 -5.68 -30.64
N ASN A 74 1.46 -5.88 -29.63
CA ASN A 74 0.00 -5.71 -29.70
C ASN A 74 -0.56 -4.79 -28.60
N VAL A 75 0.22 -3.80 -28.18
CA VAL A 75 -0.16 -2.91 -27.07
C VAL A 75 -0.22 -1.46 -27.55
N GLU A 76 -1.44 -0.92 -27.64
CA GLU A 76 -1.67 0.47 -28.08
C GLU A 76 -1.33 1.49 -26.97
N ASN A 77 -1.58 1.13 -25.71
CA ASN A 77 -1.26 1.97 -24.56
C ASN A 77 -0.57 1.14 -23.46
N PRO A 78 0.77 1.02 -23.50
CA PRO A 78 1.56 0.22 -22.55
C PRO A 78 1.32 0.57 -21.09
N ARG A 79 1.12 1.86 -20.81
CA ARG A 79 0.87 2.35 -19.45
C ARG A 79 -0.48 1.89 -18.92
N GLU A 80 -1.54 1.95 -19.74
CA GLU A 80 -2.86 1.46 -19.33
C GLU A 80 -2.88 -0.06 -19.24
N THR A 81 -2.22 -0.76 -20.16
CA THR A 81 -2.03 -2.22 -20.10
C THR A 81 -1.35 -2.66 -18.80
N ALA A 82 -0.34 -1.92 -18.33
CA ALA A 82 0.27 -2.19 -17.03
C ALA A 82 -0.68 -1.97 -15.84
N PHE A 83 -1.58 -0.98 -15.91
CA PHE A 83 -2.61 -0.82 -14.88
C PHE A 83 -3.65 -1.94 -14.91
N ILE A 84 -4.04 -2.38 -16.11
CA ILE A 84 -4.93 -3.54 -16.30
C ILE A 84 -4.27 -4.82 -15.74
N ALA A 85 -2.96 -5.00 -15.99
CA ALA A 85 -2.20 -6.11 -15.43
C ALA A 85 -2.20 -6.10 -13.90
N ILE A 86 -1.98 -4.95 -13.26
CA ILE A 86 -2.10 -4.82 -11.81
C ILE A 86 -3.53 -5.12 -11.33
N GLU A 87 -4.55 -4.60 -12.02
CA GLU A 87 -5.96 -4.86 -11.69
C GLU A 87 -6.29 -6.35 -11.72
N THR A 88 -5.96 -7.03 -12.82
CA THR A 88 -6.15 -8.47 -13.00
C THR A 88 -5.32 -9.28 -12.00
N MET A 89 -4.12 -8.82 -11.66
CA MET A 89 -3.29 -9.46 -10.65
C MET A 89 -3.94 -9.39 -9.25
N LEU A 90 -4.46 -8.22 -8.86
CA LEU A 90 -5.16 -8.03 -7.58
C LEU A 90 -6.46 -8.84 -7.51
N GLU A 91 -7.16 -9.00 -8.64
CA GLU A 91 -8.32 -9.87 -8.75
C GLU A 91 -7.95 -11.34 -8.54
N ARG A 92 -6.89 -11.81 -9.19
CA ARG A 92 -6.35 -13.17 -9.01
C ARG A 92 -5.89 -13.45 -7.58
N ASP A 93 -5.37 -12.44 -6.91
CA ASP A 93 -4.95 -12.53 -5.50
C ASP A 93 -6.15 -12.50 -4.52
N GLY A 94 -7.39 -12.43 -5.01
CA GLY A 94 -8.62 -12.55 -4.23
C GLY A 94 -9.11 -11.24 -3.59
N MET A 95 -8.61 -10.08 -4.06
CA MET A 95 -9.08 -8.79 -3.57
C MET A 95 -10.54 -8.54 -4.01
N ARG A 96 -11.34 -7.91 -3.15
CA ARG A 96 -12.75 -7.60 -3.48
C ARG A 96 -12.80 -6.57 -4.61
N PRO A 97 -13.71 -6.68 -5.59
CA PRO A 97 -13.78 -5.76 -6.73
C PRO A 97 -13.84 -4.28 -6.35
N LYS A 98 -14.61 -3.92 -5.30
CA LYS A 98 -14.71 -2.53 -4.82
C LYS A 98 -13.39 -1.99 -4.26
N ASP A 99 -12.56 -2.86 -3.69
CA ASP A 99 -11.26 -2.47 -3.13
C ASP A 99 -10.21 -2.37 -4.25
N ILE A 100 -10.29 -3.24 -5.27
CA ILE A 100 -9.44 -3.18 -6.46
C ILE A 100 -9.59 -1.84 -7.16
N VAL A 101 -10.82 -1.41 -7.46
CA VAL A 101 -11.07 -0.11 -8.14
C VAL A 101 -10.44 1.04 -7.36
N LYS A 102 -10.67 1.10 -6.04
CA LYS A 102 -10.07 2.13 -5.17
C LYS A 102 -8.55 2.05 -5.15
N ARG A 103 -8.00 0.83 -5.13
CA ARG A 103 -6.56 0.58 -5.10
C ARG A 103 -5.91 1.05 -6.40
N VAL A 104 -6.46 0.68 -7.54
CA VAL A 104 -5.97 1.07 -8.88
C VAL A 104 -6.10 2.58 -9.08
N GLU A 105 -7.22 3.20 -8.71
CA GLU A 105 -7.39 4.66 -8.77
C GLU A 105 -6.33 5.39 -7.93
N PHE A 106 -6.09 4.88 -6.73
CA PHE A 106 -5.06 5.42 -5.84
C PHE A 106 -3.65 5.22 -6.41
N LEU A 107 -3.33 4.04 -6.96
CA LEU A 107 -2.06 3.80 -7.64
C LEU A 107 -1.87 4.71 -8.85
N LYS A 108 -2.91 4.92 -9.68
CA LYS A 108 -2.89 5.87 -10.80
C LYS A 108 -2.53 7.26 -10.31
N LYS A 109 -3.17 7.73 -9.24
CA LYS A 109 -2.89 9.03 -8.62
C LYS A 109 -1.47 9.13 -8.05
N MET A 110 -0.98 8.07 -7.40
CA MET A 110 0.34 8.05 -6.76
C MET A 110 1.47 7.75 -7.75
N SER A 111 1.16 7.27 -8.96
CA SER A 111 2.15 6.98 -10.00
C SER A 111 2.81 8.23 -10.58
N ARG A 112 2.18 9.40 -10.41
CA ARG A 112 2.69 10.71 -10.85
C ARG A 112 2.77 11.67 -9.68
N MET A 113 3.84 12.45 -9.66
CA MET A 113 4.01 13.59 -8.77
C MET A 113 3.26 14.82 -9.32
N LYS A 114 3.13 15.86 -8.50
CA LYS A 114 2.38 17.08 -8.85
C LYS A 114 2.97 17.85 -10.04
N ASP A 115 4.26 17.67 -10.28
CA ASP A 115 5.00 18.24 -11.41
C ASP A 115 4.88 17.39 -12.68
N GLY A 116 4.15 16.27 -12.65
CA GLY A 116 3.97 15.35 -13.77
C GLY A 116 5.09 14.30 -13.91
N SER A 117 6.14 14.36 -13.09
CA SER A 117 7.17 13.32 -13.04
C SER A 117 6.61 12.00 -12.48
N ASN A 118 7.24 10.88 -12.80
CA ASN A 118 6.85 9.59 -12.23
C ASN A 118 7.29 9.52 -10.77
N ALA A 119 6.51 8.83 -9.93
CA ALA A 119 6.95 8.55 -8.57
C ALA A 119 8.23 7.69 -8.56
N LEU A 120 9.08 7.87 -7.54
CA LEU A 120 10.38 7.20 -7.44
C LEU A 120 10.31 5.69 -7.66
N ALA A 121 9.37 5.01 -6.99
CA ALA A 121 9.18 3.57 -7.14
C ALA A 121 8.82 3.16 -8.57
N VAL A 122 8.00 3.97 -9.27
CA VAL A 122 7.62 3.73 -10.66
C VAL A 122 8.81 3.93 -11.59
N ALA A 123 9.60 4.99 -11.38
CA ALA A 123 10.78 5.29 -12.19
C ALA A 123 11.85 4.19 -12.04
N ILE A 124 12.17 3.82 -10.80
CA ILE A 124 13.15 2.75 -10.53
C ILE A 124 12.63 1.39 -11.05
N GLY A 125 11.33 1.10 -10.90
CA GLY A 125 10.74 -0.11 -11.46
C GLY A 125 10.77 -0.14 -12.99
N TYR A 126 10.59 1.00 -13.65
CA TYR A 126 10.66 1.11 -15.11
C TYR A 126 12.06 0.83 -15.67
N ASP A 127 13.10 1.21 -14.94
CA ASP A 127 14.50 0.96 -15.32
C ASP A 127 15.07 -0.35 -14.73
N SER A 128 14.22 -1.15 -14.07
CA SER A 128 14.67 -2.35 -13.36
C SER A 128 14.97 -3.55 -14.27
N ASN A 129 15.84 -4.43 -13.77
CA ASN A 129 16.23 -5.69 -14.36
C ASN A 129 16.09 -6.84 -13.34
N PRO A 130 15.94 -8.11 -13.79
CA PRO A 130 15.72 -9.24 -12.89
C PRO A 130 16.78 -9.42 -11.80
N ASP A 131 18.05 -9.15 -12.11
CA ASP A 131 19.20 -9.38 -11.21
C ASP A 131 19.69 -8.12 -10.49
N ASP A 132 18.99 -7.00 -10.62
CA ASP A 132 19.40 -5.77 -9.94
C ASP A 132 18.88 -5.72 -8.49
N GLN A 133 19.28 -4.71 -7.72
CA GLN A 133 18.77 -4.47 -6.38
C GLN A 133 17.83 -3.25 -6.35
N SER A 134 17.09 -3.03 -7.43
CA SER A 134 16.29 -1.81 -7.64
C SER A 134 15.19 -1.63 -6.58
N LEU A 135 14.50 -2.70 -6.17
CA LEU A 135 13.51 -2.59 -5.08
C LEU A 135 14.17 -2.30 -3.72
N VAL A 136 15.39 -2.80 -3.51
CA VAL A 136 16.19 -2.47 -2.32
C VAL A 136 16.54 -0.99 -2.34
N GLU A 137 16.97 -0.44 -3.48
CA GLU A 137 17.28 0.98 -3.65
C GLU A 137 16.06 1.88 -3.38
N VAL A 138 14.88 1.49 -3.87
CA VAL A 138 13.62 2.18 -3.55
C VAL A 138 13.43 2.23 -2.04
N PHE A 139 13.61 1.12 -1.35
CA PHE A 139 13.41 1.07 0.10
C PHE A 139 14.49 1.82 0.88
N GLU A 140 15.75 1.76 0.47
CA GLU A 140 16.86 2.48 1.11
C GLU A 140 16.62 3.99 1.13
N HIS A 141 16.00 4.55 0.08
CA HIS A 141 15.58 5.96 0.05
C HIS A 141 14.60 6.36 1.15
N TYR A 142 13.87 5.39 1.73
CA TYR A 142 12.86 5.64 2.75
C TYR A 142 13.22 5.13 4.15
N VAL A 143 14.35 4.43 4.33
CA VAL A 143 14.76 3.84 5.63
C VAL A 143 14.83 4.89 6.74
N ASP A 144 15.33 6.08 6.42
CA ASP A 144 15.46 7.17 7.40
C ASP A 144 14.17 8.01 7.58
N ASP A 145 13.13 7.77 6.78
CA ASP A 145 11.85 8.48 6.92
C ASP A 145 10.98 7.85 8.01
N VAL A 146 10.95 8.52 9.16
CA VAL A 146 10.14 8.16 10.34
C VAL A 146 8.65 7.99 10.01
N ARG A 147 8.12 8.65 8.96
CA ARG A 147 6.70 8.56 8.58
C ARG A 147 6.31 7.19 8.05
N VAL A 148 7.26 6.48 7.45
CA VAL A 148 7.03 5.15 6.85
C VAL A 148 7.50 4.02 7.76
N SER A 149 8.17 4.36 8.86
CA SER A 149 8.67 3.40 9.84
C SER A 149 7.55 2.56 10.46
N GLY A 150 7.80 1.26 10.58
CA GLY A 150 6.95 0.30 11.28
C GLY A 150 6.81 0.62 12.76
N ALA A 151 7.83 1.23 13.39
CA ALA A 151 7.74 1.69 14.78
C ALA A 151 6.68 2.80 14.94
N PHE A 152 6.63 3.75 14.02
CA PHE A 152 5.61 4.80 14.01
C PHE A 152 4.22 4.21 13.75
N TRP A 153 4.12 3.26 12.81
CA TRP A 153 2.85 2.57 12.54
C TRP A 153 2.33 1.80 13.75
N ARG A 154 3.20 1.07 14.46
CA ARG A 154 2.85 0.38 15.72
C ARG A 154 2.40 1.35 16.81
N LEU A 155 3.05 2.51 16.92
CA LEU A 155 2.65 3.56 17.85
C LEU A 155 1.27 4.13 17.48
N TYR A 156 1.03 4.38 16.19
CA TYR A 156 -0.25 4.89 15.70
C TYR A 156 -1.39 3.88 15.88
N ASP A 157 -1.19 2.60 15.52
CA ASP A 157 -2.21 1.56 15.69
C ASP A 157 -2.54 1.34 17.18
N ARG A 158 -1.51 1.32 18.04
CA ARG A 158 -1.71 1.27 19.49
C ARG A 158 -2.42 2.52 20.00
N GLY A 159 -2.05 3.70 19.49
CA GLY A 159 -2.65 4.99 19.79
C GLY A 159 -4.15 5.03 19.47
N LYS A 160 -4.55 4.51 18.30
CA LYS A 160 -5.94 4.39 17.88
C LYS A 160 -6.75 3.52 18.84
N LYS A 161 -6.20 2.37 19.24
CA LYS A 161 -6.85 1.49 20.24
C LYS A 161 -6.95 2.18 21.59
N THR A 162 -5.89 2.82 22.07
CA THR A 162 -5.92 3.54 23.35
C THR A 162 -6.86 4.74 23.33
N MET A 163 -7.03 5.42 22.20
CA MET A 163 -7.99 6.52 22.06
C MET A 163 -9.43 6.01 22.12
N LEU A 164 -9.72 4.89 21.45
CA LEU A 164 -11.05 4.25 21.48
C LEU A 164 -11.39 3.72 22.88
N TYR A 165 -10.52 2.92 23.48
CA TYR A 165 -10.74 2.34 24.81
C TYR A 165 -10.65 3.39 25.92
N GLY A 166 -9.75 4.37 25.80
CA GLY A 166 -9.64 5.49 26.73
C GLY A 166 -10.89 6.37 26.71
N GLY A 167 -11.41 6.69 25.52
CA GLY A 167 -12.68 7.42 25.39
C GLY A 167 -13.87 6.65 25.99
N LEU A 168 -13.95 5.34 25.74
CA LEU A 168 -14.98 4.48 26.33
C LEU A 168 -14.88 4.40 27.86
N PHE A 169 -13.66 4.26 28.39
CA PHE A 169 -13.43 4.22 29.83
C PHE A 169 -13.81 5.54 30.51
N VAL A 170 -13.42 6.68 29.93
CA VAL A 170 -13.81 8.00 30.44
C VAL A 170 -15.33 8.16 30.41
N ALA A 171 -16.00 7.78 29.31
CA ALA A 171 -17.45 7.81 29.23
C ALA A 171 -18.11 6.94 30.33
N PHE A 172 -17.58 5.74 30.57
CA PHE A 172 -18.06 4.86 31.63
C PHE A 172 -17.89 5.48 33.03
N VAL A 173 -16.71 6.04 33.34
CA VAL A 173 -16.44 6.70 34.62
C VAL A 173 -17.37 7.89 34.85
N VAL A 174 -17.64 8.68 33.81
CA VAL A 174 -18.56 9.84 33.90
C VAL A 174 -19.98 9.39 34.16
N ILE A 175 -20.49 8.42 33.39
CA ILE A 175 -21.85 7.90 33.56
C ILE A 175 -21.99 7.32 34.97
N TRP A 176 -21.01 6.52 35.41
CA TRP A 176 -20.99 5.93 36.73
C TRP A 176 -20.96 6.99 37.84
N PHE A 177 -20.08 8.00 37.72
CA PHE A 177 -19.95 9.09 38.69
C PHE A 177 -21.24 9.91 38.81
N VAL A 178 -21.85 10.29 37.69
CA VAL A 178 -23.13 11.03 37.68
C VAL A 178 -24.25 10.19 38.30
N THR A 179 -24.29 8.89 38.00
CA THR A 179 -25.33 7.98 38.52
C THR A 179 -25.23 7.79 40.03
N LEU A 180 -24.01 7.70 40.58
CA LEU A 180 -23.78 7.40 42.00
C LEU A 180 -23.82 8.66 42.88
N PHE A 181 -23.24 9.77 42.42
CA PHE A 181 -23.08 10.99 43.23
C PHE A 181 -24.11 12.09 42.95
N MET A 182 -24.86 12.01 41.85
CA MET A 182 -25.92 12.99 41.53
C MET A 182 -27.26 12.32 41.16
N PRO A 183 -27.80 11.40 41.98
CA PRO A 183 -29.14 10.87 41.75
C PRO A 183 -30.17 12.00 41.96
N GLY A 184 -30.87 12.40 40.89
CA GLY A 184 -31.96 13.38 40.93
C GLY A 184 -31.60 14.83 40.57
N ASN A 185 -30.42 15.08 39.97
CA ASN A 185 -30.00 16.43 39.60
C ASN A 185 -30.59 16.91 38.26
N THR A 186 -30.68 18.24 38.07
CA THR A 186 -31.23 18.86 36.85
C THR A 186 -30.39 18.55 35.60
N THR A 187 -31.04 18.47 34.44
CA THR A 187 -30.41 18.11 33.13
C THR A 187 -29.14 18.92 32.82
N ILE A 188 -29.05 20.16 33.31
CA ILE A 188 -27.92 21.08 33.11
C ILE A 188 -26.65 20.60 33.82
N ALA A 189 -26.76 20.00 35.01
CA ALA A 189 -25.61 19.50 35.76
C ALA A 189 -24.96 18.28 35.10
N ILE A 190 -25.79 17.41 34.52
CA ILE A 190 -25.34 16.24 33.74
C ILE A 190 -24.60 16.70 32.48
N LEU A 191 -25.13 17.73 31.81
CA LEU A 191 -24.54 18.29 30.60
C LEU A 191 -23.18 18.96 30.89
N ALA A 192 -23.09 19.72 31.98
CA ALA A 192 -21.84 20.36 32.42
C ALA A 192 -20.75 19.32 32.80
N ALA A 193 -21.13 18.26 33.53
CA ALA A 193 -20.21 17.18 33.89
C ALA A 193 -19.67 16.44 32.65
N GLY A 194 -20.54 16.18 31.66
CA GLY A 194 -20.14 15.60 30.38
C GLY A 194 -19.14 16.49 29.62
N LEU A 195 -19.39 17.80 29.58
CA LEU A 195 -18.52 18.79 28.93
C LEU A 195 -17.14 18.89 29.58
N ILE A 196 -17.08 18.94 30.92
CA ILE A 196 -15.81 18.99 31.66
C ILE A 196 -15.00 17.71 31.43
N SER A 197 -15.66 16.55 31.43
CA SER A 197 -14.95 15.30 31.17
C SER A 197 -14.46 15.18 29.72
N ALA A 198 -15.23 15.67 28.75
CA ALA A 198 -14.77 15.73 27.37
C ALA A 198 -13.54 16.63 27.24
N ALA A 199 -13.52 17.79 27.90
CA ALA A 199 -12.37 18.68 27.91
C ALA A 199 -11.13 18.04 28.57
N LEU A 200 -11.30 17.35 29.71
CA LEU A 200 -10.21 16.64 30.40
C LEU A 200 -9.63 15.49 29.58
N PHE A 201 -10.37 14.90 28.65
CA PHE A 201 -9.85 13.89 27.74
C PHE A 201 -9.20 14.49 26.49
N VAL A 202 -9.83 15.50 25.89
CA VAL A 202 -9.37 16.11 24.63
C VAL A 202 -8.09 16.91 24.83
N ILE A 203 -7.96 17.67 25.92
CA ILE A 203 -6.82 18.56 26.14
C ILE A 203 -5.49 17.78 26.27
N PRO A 204 -5.37 16.71 27.09
CA PRO A 204 -4.14 15.93 27.18
C PRO A 204 -3.78 15.22 25.87
N VAL A 205 -4.78 14.65 25.17
CA VAL A 205 -4.55 13.99 23.87
C VAL A 205 -4.04 14.98 22.83
N PHE A 206 -4.62 16.19 22.81
CA PHE A 206 -4.19 17.26 21.91
C PHE A 206 -2.78 17.77 22.24
N LEU A 207 -2.45 17.93 23.53
CA LEU A 207 -1.11 18.32 23.98
C LEU A 207 -0.05 17.29 23.63
N ILE A 208 -0.34 15.99 23.77
CA ILE A 208 0.57 14.91 23.35
C ILE A 208 0.79 14.94 21.84
N GLY A 209 -0.27 15.14 21.06
CA GLY A 209 -0.18 15.31 19.60
C GLY A 209 0.69 16.50 19.20
N LEU A 210 0.53 17.64 19.87
CA LEU A 210 1.35 18.84 19.68
C LEU A 210 2.82 18.61 20.06
N LEU A 211 3.08 17.90 21.16
CA LEU A 211 4.43 17.56 21.62
C LEU A 211 5.17 16.71 20.59
N ILE A 212 4.53 15.67 20.05
CA ILE A 212 5.10 14.82 18.99
C ILE A 212 5.39 15.66 17.74
N TYR A 213 4.47 16.55 17.35
CA TYR A 213 4.66 17.44 16.22
C TYR A 213 5.86 18.40 16.42
N HIS A 214 5.99 19.00 17.60
CA HIS A 214 7.05 19.94 17.90
C HIS A 214 8.44 19.26 17.95
N PHE A 215 8.53 18.06 18.53
CA PHE A 215 9.76 17.27 18.50
C PHE A 215 10.18 16.88 17.07
N LYS A 216 9.21 16.67 16.17
CA LYS A 216 9.47 16.35 14.76
C LYS A 216 10.08 17.52 13.98
N MET A 217 9.59 18.75 14.17
CA MET A 217 10.13 19.95 13.50
C MET A 217 11.57 20.24 13.92
N LYS A 218 11.88 20.06 15.21
CA LYS A 218 13.22 20.29 15.76
C LYS A 218 14.27 19.28 15.26
N LYS A 219 13.85 18.05 14.91
CA LYS A 219 14.74 17.05 14.30
C LYS A 219 15.05 17.38 12.83
N GLN A 220 14.12 18.02 12.11
CA GLN A 220 14.36 18.44 10.72
C GLN A 220 15.22 19.71 10.63
N SER A 221 15.18 20.62 11.60
CA SER A 221 16.10 21.77 11.63
C SER A 221 17.56 21.34 11.81
N ASN A 222 17.80 20.32 12.64
CA ASN A 222 19.15 19.83 12.92
C ASN A 222 19.75 18.96 11.80
N LEU A 223 18.96 18.57 10.80
CA LEU A 223 19.44 17.81 9.63
C LEU A 223 19.83 18.74 8.46
N HIS A 224 19.43 20.02 8.50
CA HIS A 224 19.81 21.03 7.52
C HIS A 224 21.06 21.85 7.94
N GLU A 225 21.64 21.56 9.11
CA GLU A 225 22.82 22.25 9.65
C GLU A 225 24.08 21.35 9.72
N LYS A 226 24.07 20.22 8.99
CA LYS A 226 25.24 19.35 8.76
C LYS A 226 25.43 19.13 7.27
#